data_AF-A0A2V8ZIE8-F1
#
_entry.id   AF-A0A2V8ZIE8-F1
#
_cell.length_a   1.000
_cell.length_b   1.000
_cell.length_c   1.000
_cell.angle_alpha   90.00
_cell.angle_beta   90.00
_cell.angle_gamma   90.00
#
_symmetry.space_group_name_H-M   'P 1'
#
loop_
_entity.id
_entity.type
_entity.pdbx_description
1 polymer ?
#
loop_
_entity_poly.entity_id
_entity_poly.type
_entity_poly.pdbx_seq_one_letter_code
_entity_poly.pdbx_strand_id
1 'polypeptide(L)'
;FVGCTLDQICIGEHQLQFHFSGEGGLGGGSISVEGGWELRNSGDTLVDSAQEHAERPAYHIHLIISHTVSRFTIDAPRSFTLFFDSGHRFTVYDDSDRYETFSVIPRGEAGVYI
;
A
#
# COMPACT_ATOMS: atom_id res chain seq x y z
N PHE A 1 -6.99 8.67 0.65
CA PHE A 1 -6.52 7.64 1.60
C PHE A 1 -6.26 8.16 3.01
N VAL A 2 -5.81 9.40 3.24
CA VAL A 2 -5.72 9.91 4.63
C VAL A 2 -7.09 9.81 5.30
N GLY A 3 -7.12 9.24 6.52
CA GLY A 3 -8.35 8.95 7.25
C GLY A 3 -9.07 7.67 6.82
N CYS A 4 -8.57 6.95 5.81
CA CYS A 4 -9.09 5.64 5.44
C CYS A 4 -8.40 4.52 6.23
N THR A 5 -9.15 3.49 6.58
CA THR A 5 -8.67 2.30 7.29
C THR A 5 -8.42 1.17 6.30
N LEU A 6 -7.29 0.47 6.42
CA LEU A 6 -6.99 -0.71 5.61
C LEU A 6 -7.78 -1.91 6.15
N ASP A 7 -8.78 -2.38 5.41
CA ASP A 7 -9.65 -3.47 5.87
C ASP A 7 -9.15 -4.84 5.44
N GLN A 8 -8.56 -4.90 4.25
CA GLN A 8 -8.22 -6.15 3.60
C GLN A 8 -6.97 -6.02 2.74
N ILE A 9 -6.17 -7.08 2.75
CA ILE A 9 -5.08 -7.30 1.81
C ILE A 9 -5.39 -8.60 1.08
N CYS A 10 -5.44 -8.55 -0.26
CA CYS A 10 -5.54 -9.72 -1.12
C CYS A 10 -4.16 -10.05 -1.67
N ILE A 11 -3.78 -11.31 -1.58
CA ILE A 11 -2.50 -11.82 -2.11
C ILE A 11 -2.79 -12.52 -3.42
N GLY A 12 -2.33 -11.94 -4.53
CA GLY A 12 -2.35 -12.54 -5.86
C GLY A 12 -0.99 -13.13 -6.23
N GLU A 13 -0.95 -13.84 -7.36
CA GLU A 13 0.29 -14.44 -7.87
C GLU A 13 1.36 -13.38 -8.18
N HIS A 14 0.96 -12.21 -8.68
CA HIS A 14 1.89 -11.16 -9.12
C HIS A 14 1.70 -9.82 -8.40
N GLN A 15 0.68 -9.70 -7.55
CA GLN A 15 0.30 -8.41 -6.98
C GLN A 15 -0.29 -8.55 -5.57
N LEU A 16 -0.16 -7.50 -4.79
CA LEU A 16 -0.91 -7.28 -3.56
C LEU A 16 -1.98 -6.23 -3.82
N GLN A 17 -3.21 -6.48 -3.37
CA GLN A 17 -4.28 -5.48 -3.42
C GLN A 17 -4.66 -5.07 -2.01
N PHE A 18 -4.63 -3.75 -1.76
CA PHE A 18 -4.97 -3.13 -0.49
C PHE A 18 -6.32 -2.45 -0.63
N HIS A 19 -7.29 -2.84 0.20
CA HIS A 19 -8.64 -2.28 0.18
C HIS A 19 -8.89 -1.46 1.43
N PHE A 20 -9.28 -0.20 1.22
CA PHE A 20 -9.48 0.76 2.28
C PHE A 20 -10.94 1.19 2.36
N SER A 21 -11.49 1.21 3.57
CA SER A 21 -12.75 1.89 3.89
C SER A 21 -12.48 3.34 4.29
N GLY A 22 -13.40 4.24 3.95
CA GLY A 22 -13.41 5.59 4.51
C GLY A 22 -14.46 5.68 5.60
N GLU A 23 -14.15 6.41 6.69
CA GLU A 23 -15.13 6.80 7.70
C GLU A 23 -15.73 8.18 7.39
N GLY A 24 -16.92 8.46 7.92
CA GLY A 24 -17.49 9.82 7.90
C GLY A 24 -17.85 10.38 6.52
N GLY A 25 -18.13 9.54 5.53
CA GLY A 25 -18.50 9.97 4.17
C GLY A 25 -17.31 10.22 3.23
N LEU A 26 -16.08 9.98 3.69
CA LEU A 26 -14.92 9.89 2.81
C LEU A 26 -15.00 8.60 1.99
N GLY A 27 -14.80 8.70 0.67
CA GLY A 27 -14.74 7.54 -0.20
C GLY A 27 -13.56 6.64 0.16
N GLY A 28 -13.83 5.34 0.31
CA GLY A 28 -12.79 4.31 0.34
C GLY A 28 -12.11 4.14 -1.03
N GLY A 29 -11.17 3.22 -1.12
CA GLY A 29 -10.50 2.93 -2.39
C GLY A 29 -9.63 1.69 -2.31
N SER A 30 -8.96 1.38 -3.41
CA SER A 30 -7.98 0.30 -3.45
C SER A 30 -6.68 0.73 -4.12
N ILE A 31 -5.60 0.10 -3.71
CA ILE A 31 -4.28 0.20 -4.33
C ILE A 31 -3.88 -1.20 -4.77
N SER A 32 -3.51 -1.34 -6.05
CA SER A 32 -2.82 -2.54 -6.53
C SER A 32 -1.33 -2.26 -6.57
N VAL A 33 -0.54 -3.15 -5.97
CA VAL A 33 0.91 -3.06 -5.92
C VAL A 33 1.50 -4.24 -6.65
N GLU A 34 2.14 -3.93 -7.76
CA GLU A 34 3.09 -4.78 -8.48
C GLU A 34 4.50 -4.29 -8.13
N GLY A 35 5.51 -5.16 -8.22
CA GLY A 35 6.90 -4.75 -8.02
C GLY A 35 7.35 -4.54 -6.56
N GLY A 36 8.24 -3.56 -6.38
CA GLY A 36 9.01 -3.34 -5.16
C GLY A 36 8.20 -2.67 -4.06
N TRP A 37 8.26 -3.21 -2.84
CA TRP A 37 7.64 -2.58 -1.67
C TRP A 37 8.37 -2.94 -0.38
N GLU A 38 8.20 -2.10 0.63
CA GLU A 38 8.70 -2.30 1.98
C GLU A 38 7.65 -1.90 3.03
N LEU A 39 7.58 -2.67 4.10
CA LEU A 39 6.90 -2.32 5.34
C LEU A 39 7.94 -2.12 6.44
N ARG A 40 7.91 -0.97 7.10
CA ARG A 40 8.78 -0.63 8.23
C ARG A 40 7.94 -0.26 9.45
N ASN A 41 8.44 -0.57 10.65
CA ASN A 41 7.77 -0.18 11.89
C ASN A 41 8.13 1.27 12.31
N SER A 42 7.60 1.71 13.45
CA SER A 42 7.85 3.06 14.00
C SER A 42 9.31 3.33 14.36
N GLY A 43 10.12 2.28 14.58
CA GLY A 43 11.56 2.35 14.82
C GLY A 43 12.40 2.23 13.53
N ASP A 44 11.78 2.36 12.35
CA ASP A 44 12.42 2.24 11.03
C ASP A 44 13.05 0.86 10.74
N THR A 45 12.65 -0.16 11.49
CA THR A 45 13.09 -1.54 11.23
C THR A 45 12.25 -2.12 10.09
N LEU A 46 12.91 -2.79 9.14
CA LEU A 46 12.23 -3.53 8.08
C LEU A 46 11.44 -4.70 8.68
N VAL A 47 10.14 -4.72 8.43
CA VAL A 47 9.19 -5.73 8.91
C VAL A 47 8.86 -6.72 7.82
N ASP A 48 8.67 -6.23 6.58
CA ASP A 48 8.36 -7.04 5.42
C ASP A 48 8.78 -6.29 4.15
N SER A 49 8.95 -7.00 3.04
CA SER A 49 9.28 -6.42 1.75
C SER A 49 8.82 -7.32 0.60
N ALA A 50 8.86 -6.79 -0.62
CA ALA A 50 8.78 -7.61 -1.82
C ALA A 50 9.87 -8.69 -1.80
N GLN A 51 9.48 -9.91 -2.15
CA GLN A 51 10.34 -11.09 -2.31
C GLN A 51 9.54 -12.19 -3.01
N GLU A 52 10.24 -13.13 -3.64
CA GLU A 52 9.66 -14.29 -4.31
C GLU A 52 8.78 -15.13 -3.38
N HIS A 53 7.61 -15.58 -3.87
CA HIS A 53 6.67 -16.36 -3.06
C HIS A 53 7.30 -17.63 -2.49
N ALA A 54 8.16 -18.29 -3.28
CA ALA A 54 8.83 -19.53 -2.88
C ALA A 54 9.85 -19.31 -1.75
N GLU A 55 10.39 -18.10 -1.63
CA GLU A 55 11.39 -17.73 -0.63
C GLU A 55 10.74 -17.15 0.63
N ARG A 56 9.43 -16.90 0.60
CA ARG A 56 8.69 -16.23 1.67
C ARG A 56 8.24 -17.21 2.77
N PRO A 57 8.74 -17.08 4.00
CA PRO A 57 8.28 -17.91 5.12
C PRO A 57 6.90 -17.49 5.63
N ALA A 58 6.60 -16.18 5.62
CA ALA A 58 5.34 -15.60 6.06
C ALA A 58 5.13 -14.21 5.44
N TYR A 59 3.88 -13.77 5.42
CA TYR A 59 3.50 -12.38 5.16
C TYR A 59 3.33 -11.65 6.49
N HIS A 60 4.12 -10.60 6.71
CA HIS A 60 3.98 -9.69 7.84
C HIS A 60 3.27 -8.38 7.44
N ILE A 61 3.01 -8.17 6.15
CA ILE A 61 2.20 -7.05 5.63
C ILE A 61 0.80 -6.96 6.27
N HIS A 62 0.26 -8.06 6.81
CA HIS A 62 -1.03 -8.05 7.51
C HIS A 62 -1.03 -7.17 8.78
N LEU A 63 0.14 -6.80 9.33
CA LEU A 63 0.26 -5.98 10.53
C LEU A 63 -0.28 -4.55 10.40
N ILE A 64 -0.54 -4.09 9.17
CA ILE A 64 -1.17 -2.80 8.89
C ILE A 64 -2.68 -2.89 8.63
N ILE A 65 -3.27 -4.09 8.68
CA ILE A 65 -4.73 -4.26 8.63
C ILE A 65 -5.35 -3.63 9.89
N SER A 66 -6.55 -3.05 9.74
CA SER A 66 -7.29 -2.31 10.76
C SER A 66 -6.63 -1.01 11.22
N HIS A 67 -5.57 -0.57 10.53
CA HIS A 67 -4.92 0.71 10.81
C HIS A 67 -5.32 1.79 9.82
N THR A 68 -5.44 3.01 10.33
CA THR A 68 -5.82 4.18 9.54
C THR A 68 -4.59 4.85 8.95
N VAL A 69 -4.66 5.26 7.68
CA VAL A 69 -3.62 6.06 7.04
C VAL A 69 -3.66 7.47 7.63
N SER A 70 -2.61 7.83 8.37
CA SER A 70 -2.45 9.14 9.03
C SER A 70 -1.92 10.21 8.08
N ARG A 71 -1.04 9.84 7.14
CA ARG A 71 -0.48 10.71 6.10
C ARG A 71 0.10 9.88 4.96
N PHE A 72 0.48 10.55 3.88
CA PHE A 72 1.26 9.94 2.81
C PHE A 72 2.34 10.92 2.30
N THR A 73 3.33 10.40 1.60
CA THR A 73 4.32 11.18 0.84
C THR A 73 4.47 10.59 -0.56
N ILE A 74 4.79 11.44 -1.52
CA ILE A 74 5.08 11.04 -2.90
C ILE A 74 6.47 11.56 -3.22
N ASP A 75 7.35 10.66 -3.66
CA ASP A 75 8.66 10.99 -4.23
C ASP A 75 8.63 10.60 -5.71
N ALA A 76 7.93 11.42 -6.50
CA ALA A 76 7.70 11.13 -7.91
C ALA A 76 9.00 11.22 -8.73
N PRO A 77 9.20 10.33 -9.72
CA PRO A 77 8.32 9.23 -10.13
C PRO A 77 8.57 7.91 -9.37
N ARG A 78 9.47 7.90 -8.38
CA ARG A 78 10.10 6.68 -7.88
C ARG A 78 9.29 5.93 -6.85
N SER A 79 8.53 6.62 -6.02
CA SER A 79 7.83 5.95 -4.92
C SER A 79 6.70 6.78 -4.33
N PHE A 80 5.83 6.09 -3.60
CA PHE A 80 4.96 6.72 -2.62
C PHE A 80 5.01 5.94 -1.31
N THR A 81 4.69 6.63 -0.22
CA THR A 81 4.67 6.05 1.12
C THR A 81 3.37 6.39 1.83
N LEU A 82 2.74 5.38 2.41
CA LEU A 82 1.62 5.52 3.36
C LEU A 82 2.14 5.36 4.79
N PHE A 83 1.66 6.21 5.69
CA PHE A 83 1.97 6.17 7.10
C PHE A 83 0.71 5.82 7.88
N PHE A 84 0.77 4.78 8.70
CA PHE A 84 -0.34 4.30 9.50
C PHE A 84 -0.30 4.86 10.92
N ASP A 85 -1.45 4.93 11.58
CA ASP A 85 -1.59 5.36 12.97
C ASP A 85 -0.84 4.46 13.98
N SER A 86 -0.60 3.20 13.64
CA SER A 86 0.29 2.29 14.36
C SER A 86 1.77 2.69 14.31
N GLY A 87 2.12 3.69 13.51
CA GLY A 87 3.50 4.11 13.27
C GLY A 87 4.21 3.30 12.19
N HIS A 88 3.54 2.33 11.56
CA HIS A 88 4.09 1.64 10.39
C HIS A 88 4.15 2.55 9.16
N ARG A 89 5.15 2.31 8.33
CA ARG A 89 5.36 2.94 7.02
C ARG A 89 5.32 1.86 5.95
N PHE A 90 4.44 2.01 4.96
CA PHE A 90 4.41 1.17 3.76
C PHE A 90 4.86 2.00 2.56
N THR A 91 5.96 1.61 1.94
CA THR A 91 6.50 2.27 0.74
C THR A 91 6.37 1.34 -0.45
N VAL A 92 5.92 1.89 -1.58
CA VAL A 92 5.89 1.21 -2.87
C VAL A 92 6.85 1.94 -3.79
N TYR A 93 7.70 1.19 -4.47
CA TYR A 93 8.71 1.67 -5.40
C TYR A 93 8.27 1.34 -6.83
N ASP A 94 8.41 2.31 -7.72
CA ASP A 94 8.35 2.11 -9.16
C ASP A 94 9.79 1.97 -9.68
N ASP A 95 10.29 0.74 -9.64
CA ASP A 95 11.65 0.39 -10.10
C ASP A 95 11.66 -0.08 -11.56
N SER A 96 10.54 0.12 -12.28
CA SER A 96 10.38 -0.37 -13.64
C SER A 96 11.01 0.58 -14.67
N ASP A 97 11.79 0.02 -15.62
CA ASP A 97 12.21 0.75 -16.83
C ASP A 97 11.01 1.05 -17.77
N ARG A 98 9.84 0.48 -17.46
CA ARG A 98 8.57 0.65 -18.16
C ARG A 98 7.45 0.75 -17.14
N TYR A 99 6.93 1.96 -16.92
CA TYR A 99 5.76 2.29 -16.08
C TYR A 99 4.93 1.07 -15.62
N GLU A 100 5.20 0.59 -14.40
CA GLU A 100 4.30 -0.31 -13.71
C GLU A 100 3.07 0.50 -13.28
N THR A 101 1.92 0.17 -13.86
CA THR A 101 0.68 0.94 -13.68
C THR A 101 0.11 0.65 -12.30
N PHE A 102 0.16 1.61 -11.39
CA PHE A 102 -0.67 1.54 -10.18
C PHE A 102 -2.01 2.21 -10.45
N SER A 103 -3.09 1.51 -10.14
CA SER A 103 -4.45 2.06 -10.24
C SER A 103 -4.91 2.50 -8.85
N VAL A 104 -5.15 3.80 -8.70
CA VAL A 104 -5.90 4.35 -7.56
C VAL A 104 -7.35 4.49 -8.00
N ILE A 105 -8.24 3.69 -7.40
CA ILE A 105 -9.68 3.79 -7.65
C ILE A 105 -10.34 4.37 -6.40
N PRO A 106 -10.62 5.69 -6.34
CA PRO A 106 -11.51 6.26 -5.34
C PRO A 106 -12.94 5.78 -5.63
N ARG A 107 -13.67 5.27 -4.64
CA ARG A 107 -15.10 4.99 -4.83
C ARG A 107 -15.86 6.32 -5.00
N GLY A 108 -16.37 6.58 -6.21
CA GLY A 108 -17.26 7.70 -6.51
C GLY A 108 -16.85 8.60 -7.69
N GLU A 109 -15.63 8.46 -8.23
CA GLU A 109 -15.15 9.21 -9.39
C GLU A 109 -14.38 8.30 -10.37
N ALA A 110 -14.20 8.77 -11.61
CA ALA A 110 -13.42 8.08 -12.63
C ALA A 110 -11.99 7.84 -12.13
N GLY A 111 -11.50 6.59 -12.26
CA GLY A 111 -10.17 6.20 -11.81
C GLY A 111 -9.09 7.12 -12.39
N VAL A 112 -8.14 7.53 -11.54
CA VAL A 112 -6.97 8.27 -11.98
C VAL A 112 -5.88 7.23 -12.26
N TYR A 113 -5.54 7.11 -13.54
CA TYR A 113 -4.36 6.39 -13.99
C TYR A 113 -3.18 7.36 -13.89
N ILE A 114 -2.15 6.99 -13.13
CA ILE A 114 -0.88 7.74 -13.05
C ILE A 114 0.19 6.84 -13.65
#